data_AF-A0A948KGK0-F1
#
_entry.id   AF-A0A948KGK0-F1
#
_cell.length_a   1.000
_cell.length_b   1.000
_cell.length_c   1.000
_cell.angle_alpha   90.00
_cell.angle_beta   90.00
_cell.angle_gamma   90.00
#
_symmetry.space_group_name_H-M   'P 1'
#
loop_
_entity.id
_entity.type
_entity.pdbx_description
1 polymer ?
#
loop_
_entity_poly.entity_id
_entity_poly.type
_entity_poly.pdbx_seq_one_letter_code
_entity_poly.pdbx_strand_id
1 'polypeptide(L)'
;AGAPLAEWMETLGARLSEIHIHDNNGTADEHLPVGEGTFPFGELLAMVRERNLKPILTIEAHSEKNLRKMLENIRSMKLLEWL
;
A
#
# COMPACT_ATOMS: atom_id res chain seq x y z
N ALA A 1 1.76 -14.42 13.95
CA ALA A 1 1.05 -14.44 12.67
C ALA A 1 0.39 -13.08 12.50
N GLY A 2 0.57 -12.44 11.33
CA GLY A 2 -0.16 -11.21 11.00
C GLY A 2 -1.63 -11.51 10.72
N ALA A 3 -2.49 -10.49 10.82
CA ALA A 3 -3.88 -10.60 10.44
C ALA A 3 -4.03 -10.49 8.90
N PRO A 4 -4.92 -11.27 8.25
CA PRO A 4 -5.11 -11.21 6.81
C PRO A 4 -5.66 -9.85 6.33
N LEU A 5 -5.22 -9.41 5.15
CA LEU A 5 -5.68 -8.16 4.53
C LEU A 5 -7.21 -8.11 4.36
N ALA A 6 -7.84 -9.21 3.98
CA ALA A 6 -9.29 -9.28 3.83
C ALA A 6 -10.04 -9.00 5.14
N GLU A 7 -9.51 -9.47 6.28
CA GLU A 7 -10.11 -9.24 7.60
C GLU A 7 -10.01 -7.76 8.01
N TRP A 8 -8.89 -7.12 7.69
CA TRP A 8 -8.72 -5.67 7.88
C TRP A 8 -9.71 -4.88 7.05
N MET A 9 -9.84 -5.20 5.76
CA MET A 9 -10.75 -4.49 4.87
C MET A 9 -12.22 -4.69 5.26
N GLU A 10 -12.59 -5.87 5.76
CA GLU A 10 -13.94 -6.13 6.25
C GLU A 10 -14.25 -5.34 7.52
N THR A 11 -13.31 -5.29 8.46
CA THR A 11 -13.53 -4.69 9.78
C THR A 11 -13.38 -3.17 9.75
N LEU A 12 -12.39 -2.65 9.02
CA LEU A 12 -11.95 -1.25 9.06
C LEU A 12 -12.27 -0.47 7.79
N GLY A 13 -12.52 -1.14 6.66
CA GLY A 13 -12.62 -0.52 5.34
C GLY A 13 -13.65 0.62 5.26
N ALA A 14 -14.79 0.50 5.95
CA ALA A 14 -15.83 1.52 5.97
C ALA A 14 -15.41 2.84 6.67
N ARG A 15 -14.32 2.82 7.44
CA ARG A 15 -13.76 3.99 8.14
C ARG A 15 -12.39 4.39 7.61
N LEU A 16 -11.92 3.74 6.55
CA LEU A 16 -10.58 3.94 6.00
C LEU A 16 -10.48 5.30 5.31
N SER A 17 -9.78 6.23 5.96
CA SER A 17 -9.63 7.62 5.49
C SER A 17 -8.25 7.90 4.91
N GLU A 18 -7.23 7.16 5.34
CA GLU A 18 -5.85 7.35 4.92
C GLU A 18 -5.11 6.01 4.93
N ILE A 19 -4.18 5.83 4.00
CA ILE A 19 -3.28 4.68 3.88
C ILE A 19 -1.86 5.23 3.72
N HIS A 20 -1.00 4.84 4.64
CA HIS A 20 0.43 5.08 4.54
C HIS A 20 1.06 3.91 3.79
N ILE A 21 1.84 4.19 2.74
CA ILE A 21 2.39 3.17 1.86
C ILE A 21 3.92 3.07 1.99
N HIS A 22 4.35 1.88 2.41
CA HIS A 22 5.69 1.35 2.37
C HIS A 22 5.59 -0.19 2.39
N ASP A 23 6.66 -0.89 2.03
CA ASP A 23 6.70 -2.35 2.00
C ASP A 23 7.62 -2.91 3.11
N ASN A 24 7.51 -4.21 3.34
CA ASN A 24 8.38 -4.99 4.22
C ASN A 24 8.26 -6.50 3.92
N ASN A 25 9.15 -7.29 4.52
CA ASN A 25 9.18 -8.75 4.37
C ASN A 25 8.38 -9.50 5.47
N GLY A 26 7.56 -8.78 6.25
CA GLY A 26 6.72 -9.35 7.32
C GLY A 26 7.44 -9.64 8.64
N THR A 27 8.71 -9.26 8.77
CA THR A 27 9.53 -9.50 9.98
C THR A 27 9.77 -8.24 10.81
N ALA A 28 9.83 -7.07 10.17
CA ALA A 28 10.05 -5.78 10.80
C ALA A 28 9.43 -4.66 9.96
N ASP A 29 9.39 -3.46 10.54
CA ASP A 29 8.96 -2.25 9.85
C ASP A 29 10.13 -1.63 9.06
N GLU A 30 10.35 -2.13 7.84
CA GLU A 30 11.55 -1.84 7.05
C GLU A 30 11.45 -0.58 6.19
N HIS A 31 10.26 0.00 6.02
CA HIS A 31 10.00 1.15 5.12
C HIS A 31 10.59 0.99 3.71
N LEU A 32 10.47 -0.20 3.13
CA LEU A 32 10.96 -0.48 1.78
C LEU A 32 10.08 0.21 0.71
N PRO A 33 10.61 0.51 -0.47
CA PRO A 33 9.78 0.90 -1.61
C PRO A 33 8.73 -0.18 -1.93
N VAL A 34 7.53 0.24 -2.34
CA VAL A 34 6.45 -0.65 -2.80
C VAL A 34 6.98 -1.62 -3.86
N GLY A 35 6.70 -2.91 -3.68
CA GLY A 35 7.14 -3.96 -4.60
C GLY A 35 8.56 -4.48 -4.34
N GLU A 36 9.22 -4.00 -3.29
CA GLU A 36 10.51 -4.55 -2.81
C GLU A 36 10.38 -5.41 -1.55
N GLY A 37 9.17 -5.57 -1.02
CA GLY A 37 8.84 -6.52 0.03
C GLY A 37 7.82 -7.55 -0.45
N THR A 38 6.86 -7.86 0.41
CA THR A 38 5.90 -8.95 0.20
C THR A 38 4.45 -8.52 0.31
N PHE A 39 4.17 -7.24 0.59
CA PHE A 39 2.80 -6.78 0.79
C PHE A 39 2.00 -6.79 -0.54
N PRO A 40 0.78 -7.35 -0.58
CA PRO A 40 0.01 -7.51 -1.81
C PRO A 40 -0.76 -6.22 -2.19
N PHE A 41 -0.04 -5.17 -2.62
CA PHE A 41 -0.64 -3.87 -2.97
C PHE A 41 -1.74 -3.95 -4.04
N GLY A 42 -1.59 -4.84 -5.02
CA GLY A 42 -2.60 -5.05 -6.05
C GLY A 42 -3.95 -5.50 -5.48
N GLU A 43 -3.93 -6.39 -4.48
CA GLU A 43 -5.13 -6.86 -3.80
C GLU A 43 -5.77 -5.76 -2.94
N LEU A 44 -4.95 -5.03 -2.17
CA LEU A 44 -5.43 -3.90 -1.36
C LEU A 44 -6.16 -2.87 -2.24
N LEU A 45 -5.53 -2.45 -3.34
CA LEU A 45 -6.09 -1.41 -4.20
C LEU A 45 -7.32 -1.90 -4.99
N ALA A 46 -7.37 -3.19 -5.34
CA ALA A 46 -8.58 -3.80 -5.89
C ALA A 46 -9.75 -3.73 -4.89
N MET A 47 -9.52 -4.08 -3.62
CA MET A 47 -10.56 -3.99 -2.57
C MET A 47 -10.99 -2.55 -2.30
N VAL A 48 -10.06 -1.59 -2.28
CA VAL A 48 -10.35 -0.15 -2.14
C VAL A 48 -11.27 0.31 -3.27
N ARG A 49 -10.97 -0.08 -4.51
CA ARG A 49 -11.77 0.24 -5.70
C ARG A 49 -13.16 -0.40 -5.65
N GLU A 50 -13.24 -1.70 -5.40
CA GLU A 50 -14.50 -2.45 -5.37
C GLU A 50 -15.48 -1.92 -4.32
N ARG A 51 -14.94 -1.40 -3.21
CA ARG A 51 -15.71 -0.76 -2.14
C ARG A 51 -15.93 0.74 -2.35
N ASN A 52 -15.48 1.31 -3.48
CA ASN A 52 -15.54 2.74 -3.81
C ASN A 52 -15.00 3.66 -2.68
N LEU A 53 -13.94 3.21 -2.01
CA LEU A 53 -13.27 3.96 -0.97
C LEU A 53 -12.38 5.04 -1.58
N LYS A 54 -12.23 6.17 -0.89
CA LYS A 54 -11.41 7.31 -1.35
C LYS A 54 -10.42 7.77 -0.27
N PRO A 55 -9.54 6.88 0.22
CA PRO A 55 -8.55 7.27 1.22
C PRO A 55 -7.48 8.17 0.60
N ILE A 56 -6.84 8.99 1.44
CA ILE A 56 -5.57 9.65 1.10
C ILE A 56 -4.48 8.58 1.06
N LEU A 57 -3.61 8.63 0.04
CA LEU A 57 -2.42 7.78 -0.03
C LEU A 57 -1.19 8.62 0.32
N THR A 58 -0.50 8.25 1.39
CA THR A 58 0.70 8.94 1.89
C THR A 58 1.91 8.04 1.73
N ILE A 59 2.92 8.47 0.95
CA ILE A 59 4.17 7.72 0.79
C ILE A 59 5.04 7.89 2.03
N GLU A 60 5.39 6.78 2.70
CA GLU A 60 6.29 6.78 3.86
C GLU A 60 7.71 6.35 3.47
N ALA A 61 8.43 7.26 2.81
CA ALA A 61 9.83 7.05 2.44
C ALA A 61 10.78 7.78 3.42
N HIS A 62 11.78 7.06 3.95
CA HIS A 62 12.77 7.62 4.88
C HIS A 62 14.08 8.07 4.22
N SER A 63 14.10 8.16 2.88
CA SER A 63 15.20 8.78 2.13
C SER A 63 14.73 9.24 0.75
N GLU A 64 15.43 10.20 0.15
CA GLU A 64 15.16 10.65 -1.21
C GLU A 64 15.33 9.51 -2.24
N LYS A 65 16.33 8.65 -2.04
CA LYS A 65 16.54 7.45 -2.86
C LYS A 65 15.32 6.54 -2.83
N ASN A 66 14.80 6.24 -1.64
CA ASN A 66 13.63 5.38 -1.50
C ASN A 66 12.37 6.04 -2.06
N LEU A 67 12.21 7.37 -1.91
CA LEU A 67 11.11 8.10 -2.51
C LEU A 67 11.13 7.99 -4.04
N ARG A 68 12.29 8.21 -4.67
CA ARG A 68 12.44 8.07 -6.14
C ARG A 68 12.08 6.66 -6.59
N LYS A 69 12.60 5.66 -5.87
CA LYS A 69 12.34 4.25 -6.17
C LYS A 69 10.87 3.86 -5.98
N MET A 70 10.23 4.37 -4.93
CA MET A 70 8.81 4.22 -4.67
C MET A 70 7.96 4.71 -5.84
N LEU A 71 8.24 5.93 -6.34
CA LEU A 71 7.51 6.52 -7.47
C LEU A 71 7.72 5.73 -8.77
N GLU A 72 8.94 5.25 -9.03
CA GLU A 72 9.24 4.38 -10.17
C GLU A 72 8.46 3.07 -10.11
N ASN A 73 8.43 2.42 -8.95
CA ASN A 73 7.75 1.14 -8.77
C ASN A 73 6.22 1.33 -8.89
N ILE A 74 5.63 2.33 -8.23
CA ILE A 74 4.20 2.66 -8.35
C ILE A 74 3.80 2.85 -9.81
N ARG A 75 4.60 3.61 -10.58
CA ARG A 75 4.35 3.85 -12.00
C ARG A 75 4.48 2.57 -12.82
N SER A 76 5.53 1.77 -12.60
CA SER A 76 5.81 0.56 -13.38
C SER A 76 4.78 -0.55 -13.11
N MET A 77 4.31 -0.64 -11.86
CA MET A 77 3.27 -1.57 -11.42
C MET A 77 1.87 -1.08 -11.74
N LYS A 78 1.72 0.14 -12.28
CA LYS A 78 0.43 0.73 -12.67
C LYS A 78 -0.56 0.84 -11.52
N LEU A 79 -0.08 0.90 -10.27
CA LEU A 79 -0.92 0.78 -9.07
C LEU A 79 -1.98 1.87 -8.95
N LEU A 80 -1.76 3.01 -9.58
CA LEU A 80 -2.64 4.19 -9.50
C LEU A 80 -3.24 4.58 -10.87
N GLU A 81 -3.15 3.74 -11.91
CA GLU A 81 -3.70 4.09 -13.25
C GLU A 81 -5.23 4.32 -13.28
N TRP A 82 -5.92 3.97 -12.21
CA TRP A 82 -7.37 4.08 -12.04
C TRP A 82 -7.81 5.17 -11.06
N LEU A 83 -6.86 5.93 -10.48
CA LEU A 83 -7.15 7.24 -9.88
C LEU A 83 -7.25 8.29 -10.98
#